data_AF-A0A922ZTZ7-F1
#
_entry.id   AF-A0A922ZTZ7-F1
#
_cell.length_a   1.000
_cell.length_b   1.000
_cell.length_c   1.000
_cell.angle_alpha   90.00
_cell.angle_beta   90.00
_cell.angle_gamma   90.00
#
_symmetry.space_group_name_H-M   'P 1'
#
loop_
_entity.id
_entity.type
_entity.pdbx_description
1 polymer ?
#
loop_
_entity_poly.entity_id
_entity_poly.type
_entity_poly.pdbx_seq_one_letter_code
_entity_poly.pdbx_strand_id
1 'polypeptide(L)'
;IRRQAAPLGRRAYIALGVLVLMVIALATGIVPPAVAGLVAASIMVLTRVVSIEKAHRSIQWTTILLVGGMIPVSTAITQTGAADLLATGIVDVVGALGPAVVLAALALVTLIFGQLISNTATALIIAPIAISVAYEMGVSPLPFLMAVAVAAAAAVLTPVATPGNLMIMAPAGLQFGDYWKFGLPVGLVFFGVAVLLVPVIFPF
;
A
#
# COMPACT_ATOMS: atom_id res chain seq x y z
N ILE A 1 -19.35 -17.81 19.51
CA ILE A 1 -18.41 -16.70 19.83
C ILE A 1 -17.60 -17.12 21.07
N ARG A 2 -16.41 -17.73 20.90
CA ARG A 2 -15.54 -18.08 22.04
C ARG A 2 -14.91 -16.79 22.56
N ARG A 3 -15.18 -16.41 23.82
CA ARG A 3 -14.52 -15.30 24.50
C ARG A 3 -13.01 -15.63 24.61
N GLN A 4 -12.21 -15.08 23.70
CA GLN A 4 -10.74 -15.14 23.72
C GLN A 4 -10.13 -14.02 24.60
N ALA A 5 -10.79 -13.62 25.68
CA ALA A 5 -10.17 -12.76 26.67
C ALA A 5 -9.38 -13.64 27.66
N ALA A 6 -8.28 -14.22 27.20
CA ALA A 6 -7.29 -14.78 28.10
C ALA A 6 -6.65 -13.63 28.91
N PRO A 7 -6.46 -13.75 30.23
CA PRO A 7 -5.84 -12.70 31.02
C PRO A 7 -4.44 -12.37 30.49
N LEU A 8 -4.10 -11.08 30.44
CA LEU A 8 -2.80 -10.61 29.96
C LEU A 8 -1.69 -11.18 30.86
N GLY A 9 -1.01 -12.22 30.39
CA GLY A 9 0.15 -12.79 31.08
C GLY A 9 1.36 -11.86 31.03
N ARG A 10 2.39 -12.13 31.83
CA ARG A 10 3.64 -11.35 31.90
C ARG A 10 4.29 -11.11 30.52
N ARG A 11 4.21 -12.09 29.61
CA ARG A 11 4.73 -11.96 28.23
C ARG A 11 3.94 -10.97 27.37
N ALA A 12 2.64 -10.77 27.66
CA ALA A 12 1.81 -9.80 26.95
C ALA A 12 2.20 -8.36 27.27
N TYR A 13 2.57 -8.07 28.53
CA TYR A 13 3.08 -6.75 28.91
C TYR A 13 4.42 -6.42 28.23
N ILE A 14 5.31 -7.42 28.10
CA ILE A 14 6.56 -7.25 27.35
C ILE A 14 6.26 -6.92 25.88
N ALA A 15 5.35 -7.69 25.24
CA ALA A 15 4.95 -7.45 23.86
C ALA A 15 4.36 -6.04 23.66
N LEU A 16 3.52 -5.60 24.59
CA LEU A 16 2.91 -4.26 24.55
C LEU A 16 3.97 -3.16 24.69
N GLY A 17 4.93 -3.33 25.61
CA GLY A 17 6.04 -2.40 25.78
C GLY A 17 6.90 -2.28 24.51
N VAL A 18 7.23 -3.41 23.89
CA VAL A 18 7.96 -3.44 22.60
C VAL A 18 7.18 -2.75 21.50
N LEU A 19 5.87 -3.00 21.40
CA LEU A 19 5.00 -2.36 20.43
C LEU A 19 4.99 -0.84 20.59
N VAL A 20 4.79 -0.34 21.82
CA VAL A 20 4.78 1.10 22.10
C VAL A 20 6.13 1.73 21.76
N LEU A 21 7.23 1.09 22.13
CA LEU A 21 8.57 1.59 21.84
C LEU A 21 8.85 1.65 20.33
N MET A 22 8.43 0.62 19.58
CA MET A 22 8.52 0.60 18.12
C MET A 22 7.69 1.72 17.49
N VAL A 23 6.45 1.93 17.95
CA VAL A 23 5.58 3.00 17.43
C VAL A 23 6.19 4.38 17.68
N ILE A 24 6.75 4.62 18.87
CA ILE A 24 7.44 5.89 19.17
C ILE A 24 8.67 6.06 18.27
N ALA A 25 9.48 5.02 18.09
CA ALA A 25 10.65 5.07 17.22
C ALA A 25 10.28 5.40 15.76
N LEU A 26 9.19 4.81 15.26
CA LEU A 26 8.67 5.09 13.92
C LEU A 26 8.08 6.50 13.80
N ALA A 27 7.30 6.94 14.78
CA ALA A 27 6.64 8.24 14.75
C ALA A 27 7.62 9.41 14.90
N THR A 28 8.69 9.24 15.67
CA THR A 28 9.73 10.26 15.88
C THR A 28 10.80 10.25 14.78
N GLY A 29 10.90 9.17 14.00
CA GLY A 29 11.90 9.04 12.94
C GLY A 29 13.36 8.96 13.43
N ILE A 30 13.58 8.70 14.73
CA ILE A 30 14.94 8.65 15.33
C ILE A 30 15.81 7.57 14.68
N VAL A 31 15.20 6.47 14.23
CA VAL A 31 15.88 5.39 13.52
C VAL A 31 15.12 5.02 12.25
N PRO A 32 15.81 4.49 11.21
CA PRO A 32 15.14 3.99 10.01
C PRO A 32 14.08 2.92 10.35
N PRO A 33 12.94 2.86 9.64
CA PRO A 33 11.86 1.91 9.94
C PRO A 33 12.31 0.44 9.96
N ALA A 34 13.23 0.07 9.08
CA ALA A 34 13.81 -1.28 9.05
C ALA A 34 14.55 -1.62 10.35
N VAL A 35 15.30 -0.66 10.91
CA VAL A 35 16.02 -0.84 12.18
C VAL A 35 15.04 -0.96 13.34
N ALA A 36 14.03 -0.10 13.41
CA ALA A 36 12.98 -0.16 14.44
C ALA A 36 12.28 -1.53 14.45
N GLY A 37 11.88 -2.02 13.28
CA GLY A 37 11.22 -3.32 13.14
C GLY A 37 12.13 -4.50 13.50
N LEU A 38 13.39 -4.50 13.06
CA LEU A 38 14.34 -5.55 13.40
C LEU A 38 14.64 -5.61 14.89
N VAL A 39 14.87 -4.46 15.54
CA VAL A 39 15.10 -4.39 16.99
C VAL A 39 13.88 -4.91 17.75
N ALA A 40 12.67 -4.49 17.38
CA ALA A 40 11.44 -4.98 18.00
C ALA A 40 11.29 -6.51 17.84
N ALA A 41 11.52 -7.04 16.63
CA ALA A 41 11.48 -8.47 16.37
C ALA A 41 12.54 -9.25 17.18
N SER A 42 13.77 -8.73 17.25
CA SER A 42 14.84 -9.32 18.06
C SER A 42 14.47 -9.37 19.54
N ILE A 43 13.93 -8.28 20.10
CA ILE A 43 13.50 -8.26 21.51
C ILE A 43 12.42 -9.30 21.75
N MET A 44 11.44 -9.45 20.85
CA MET A 44 10.35 -10.43 20.96
C MET A 44 10.86 -11.88 20.99
N VAL A 45 11.91 -12.18 20.22
CA VAL A 45 12.54 -13.51 20.18
C VAL A 45 13.43 -13.73 21.41
N LEU A 46 14.28 -12.76 21.77
CA LEU A 46 15.18 -12.84 22.92
C LEU A 46 14.43 -12.98 24.25
N THR A 47 13.29 -12.28 24.39
CA THR A 47 12.41 -12.38 25.57
C THR A 47 11.51 -13.62 25.56
N ARG A 48 11.61 -14.47 24.52
CA ARG A 48 10.81 -15.70 24.30
C ARG A 48 9.30 -15.45 24.34
N VAL A 49 8.88 -14.23 23.98
CA VAL A 49 7.46 -13.91 23.75
C VAL A 49 6.99 -14.66 22.50
N VAL A 50 7.85 -14.73 21.48
CA VAL A 50 7.66 -15.51 20.25
C VAL A 50 8.81 -16.51 20.12
N SER A 51 8.51 -17.76 19.73
CA SER A 51 9.53 -18.76 19.44
C SER A 51 10.18 -18.50 18.07
N ILE A 52 11.43 -18.92 17.88
CA ILE A 52 12.15 -18.75 16.61
C ILE A 52 11.40 -19.38 15.43
N GLU A 53 10.76 -20.53 15.63
CA GLU A 53 9.95 -21.22 14.63
C GLU A 53 8.71 -20.41 14.24
N LYS A 54 8.03 -19.81 15.22
CA LYS A 54 6.89 -18.93 14.95
C LYS A 54 7.34 -17.67 14.23
N ALA A 55 8.47 -17.07 14.64
CA ALA A 55 9.03 -15.90 13.98
C ALA A 55 9.34 -16.18 12.50
N HIS A 56 10.00 -17.30 12.19
CA HIS A 56 10.25 -17.69 10.80
C HIS A 56 8.97 -17.95 10.00
N ARG A 57 7.97 -18.60 10.60
CA ARG A 57 6.66 -18.82 9.95
C ARG A 57 5.86 -17.53 9.74
N SER A 58 6.13 -16.49 10.52
CA SER A 58 5.50 -15.17 10.35
C SER A 58 6.08 -14.37 9.18
N ILE A 59 7.21 -14.78 8.61
CA ILE A 59 7.80 -14.12 7.44
C ILE A 59 6.94 -14.39 6.20
N GLN A 60 6.39 -13.34 5.61
CA GLN A 60 5.65 -13.41 4.36
C GLN A 60 6.61 -13.38 3.16
N TRP A 61 7.20 -14.53 2.83
CA TRP A 61 8.15 -14.66 1.72
C TRP A 61 7.61 -14.16 0.38
N THR A 62 6.31 -14.37 0.12
CA THR A 62 5.64 -13.83 -1.07
C THR A 62 5.75 -12.31 -1.15
N THR A 63 5.51 -11.59 -0.06
CA THR A 63 5.62 -10.13 -0.01
C THR A 63 7.05 -9.67 -0.24
N ILE A 64 8.04 -10.35 0.35
CA ILE A 64 9.47 -10.02 0.17
C ILE A 64 9.89 -10.21 -1.28
N LEU A 65 9.52 -11.34 -1.89
CA LEU A 65 9.85 -11.64 -3.28
C LEU A 65 9.13 -10.71 -4.25
N LEU A 66 7.88 -10.36 -3.98
CA LEU A 66 7.13 -9.38 -4.77
C LEU A 66 7.79 -8.00 -4.71
N VAL A 67 8.02 -7.46 -3.51
CA VAL A 67 8.65 -6.13 -3.35
C VAL A 67 10.05 -6.12 -3.96
N GLY A 68 10.87 -7.14 -3.66
CA GLY A 68 12.22 -7.26 -4.20
C GLY A 68 12.24 -7.41 -5.72
N GLY A 69 11.32 -8.19 -6.30
CA GLY A 69 11.21 -8.41 -7.74
C GLY A 69 10.66 -7.21 -8.51
N MET A 70 9.83 -6.37 -7.85
CA MET A 70 9.31 -5.16 -8.47
C MET A 70 10.35 -4.04 -8.56
N ILE A 71 11.42 -4.07 -7.76
CA ILE A 71 12.50 -3.07 -7.86
C ILE A 71 13.17 -3.11 -9.25
N PRO A 72 13.70 -4.26 -9.74
CA PRO A 72 14.22 -4.35 -11.11
C PRO A 72 13.21 -3.99 -12.19
N VAL A 73 11.94 -4.36 -12.02
CA VAL A 73 10.86 -4.04 -12.98
C VAL A 73 10.62 -2.53 -13.05
N SER A 74 10.51 -1.87 -11.89
CA SER A 74 10.40 -0.41 -11.80
C SER A 74 11.60 0.26 -12.48
N THR A 75 12.82 -0.23 -12.23
CA THR A 75 14.03 0.27 -12.88
C THR A 75 13.97 0.08 -14.40
N ALA A 76 13.56 -1.09 -14.89
CA ALA A 76 13.42 -1.35 -16.32
C ALA A 76 12.39 -0.43 -16.98
N ILE A 77 11.24 -0.19 -16.35
CA ILE A 77 10.22 0.73 -16.86
C ILE A 77 10.78 2.15 -16.99
N THR A 78 11.57 2.62 -16.02
CA THR A 78 12.22 3.94 -16.10
C THR A 78 13.32 4.00 -17.15
N GLN A 79 14.22 3.01 -17.19
CA GLN A 79 15.38 3.01 -18.08
C GLN A 79 15.02 2.79 -19.56
N THR A 80 13.93 2.06 -19.84
CA THR A 80 13.44 1.86 -21.20
C THR A 80 12.69 3.08 -21.75
N GLY A 81 12.40 4.08 -20.92
CA GLY A 81 11.53 5.22 -21.28
C GLY A 81 10.04 4.85 -21.32
N ALA A 82 9.66 3.64 -20.90
CA ALA A 82 8.26 3.23 -20.88
C ALA A 82 7.42 4.09 -19.93
N ALA A 83 7.99 4.50 -18.78
CA ALA A 83 7.35 5.46 -17.88
C ALA A 83 7.02 6.78 -18.58
N ASP A 84 7.99 7.31 -19.35
CA ASP A 84 7.85 8.60 -20.03
C ASP A 84 6.84 8.51 -21.19
N LEU A 85 6.87 7.42 -21.96
CA LEU A 85 5.86 7.19 -23.02
C LEU A 85 4.43 7.12 -22.46
N LEU A 86 4.24 6.46 -21.32
CA LEU A 86 2.94 6.40 -20.65
C LEU A 86 2.55 7.76 -20.06
N ALA A 87 3.51 8.50 -19.49
CA ALA A 87 3.29 9.83 -18.96
C ALA A 87 2.82 10.79 -20.04
N THR A 88 3.55 10.88 -21.15
CA THR A 88 3.20 11.73 -22.30
C THR A 88 1.84 11.34 -22.86
N GLY A 89 1.55 10.05 -23.01
CA GLY A 89 0.23 9.59 -23.46
C GLY A 89 -0.92 10.03 -22.53
N ILE A 90 -0.70 10.08 -21.22
CA ILE A 90 -1.70 10.59 -20.27
C ILE A 90 -1.82 12.11 -20.37
N VAL A 91 -0.70 12.83 -20.41
CA VAL A 91 -0.65 14.30 -20.48
C VAL A 91 -1.24 14.82 -21.79
N ASP A 92 -1.01 14.15 -22.91
CA ASP A 92 -1.57 14.53 -24.21
C ASP A 92 -3.11 14.44 -24.23
N VAL A 93 -3.68 13.44 -23.54
CA VAL A 93 -5.13 13.20 -23.54
C VAL A 93 -5.86 14.10 -22.53
N VAL A 94 -5.31 14.29 -21.33
CA VAL A 94 -6.00 14.99 -20.23
C VAL A 94 -5.22 16.14 -19.60
N GLY A 95 -3.97 16.38 -19.98
CA GLY A 95 -3.09 17.40 -19.38
C GLY A 95 -3.58 18.84 -19.58
N ALA A 96 -4.25 19.13 -20.70
CA ALA A 96 -4.86 20.45 -20.94
C ALA A 96 -5.97 20.81 -19.94
N LEU A 97 -6.52 19.83 -19.24
CA LEU A 97 -7.56 20.01 -18.22
C LEU A 97 -6.98 20.30 -16.81
N GLY A 98 -5.65 20.26 -16.68
CA GLY A 98 -4.91 20.63 -15.48
C GLY A 98 -4.48 19.45 -14.58
N PRO A 99 -3.60 19.71 -13.60
CA PRO A 99 -2.95 18.66 -12.79
C PRO A 99 -3.92 17.78 -12.00
N ALA A 100 -5.04 18.35 -11.55
CA ALA A 100 -6.06 17.61 -10.80
C ALA A 100 -6.74 16.51 -11.65
N VAL A 101 -6.96 16.77 -12.94
CA VAL A 101 -7.60 15.79 -13.83
C VAL A 101 -6.62 14.68 -14.19
N VAL A 102 -5.35 15.03 -14.42
CA VAL A 102 -4.28 14.05 -14.63
C VAL A 102 -4.10 13.15 -13.41
N LEU A 103 -4.12 13.74 -12.20
CA LEU A 103 -4.07 13.00 -10.95
C LEU A 103 -5.27 12.04 -10.82
N ALA A 104 -6.47 12.48 -11.18
CA ALA A 104 -7.65 11.63 -11.19
C ALA A 104 -7.55 10.47 -12.19
N ALA A 105 -7.04 10.71 -13.39
CA ALA A 105 -6.79 9.67 -14.38
C ALA A 105 -5.79 8.63 -13.85
N LEU A 106 -4.68 9.08 -13.24
CA LEU A 106 -3.68 8.20 -12.67
C LEU A 106 -4.20 7.40 -11.48
N ALA A 107 -4.98 8.04 -10.59
CA ALA A 107 -5.64 7.36 -9.47
C ALA A 107 -6.63 6.29 -9.97
N LEU A 108 -7.36 6.56 -11.05
CA LEU A 108 -8.30 5.60 -11.64
C LEU A 108 -7.57 4.38 -12.22
N VAL A 109 -6.51 4.60 -12.98
CA VAL A 109 -5.66 3.52 -13.50
C VAL A 109 -5.10 2.69 -12.35
N THR A 110 -4.58 3.35 -11.31
CA THR A 110 -4.06 2.68 -10.11
C THR A 110 -5.12 1.81 -9.45
N LEU A 111 -6.35 2.33 -9.30
CA LEU A 111 -7.45 1.61 -8.66
C LEU A 111 -7.86 0.38 -9.47
N ILE A 112 -7.87 0.46 -10.80
CA ILE A 112 -8.17 -0.68 -11.70
C ILE A 112 -7.08 -1.75 -11.59
N PHE A 113 -5.81 -1.37 -11.73
CA PHE A 113 -4.67 -2.29 -11.65
C PHE A 113 -4.57 -2.95 -10.26
N GLY A 114 -4.87 -2.18 -9.21
CA GLY A 114 -4.89 -2.65 -7.83
C GLY A 114 -5.93 -3.74 -7.54
N GLN A 115 -6.90 -3.97 -8.42
CA GLN A 115 -7.85 -5.09 -8.26
C GLN A 115 -7.31 -6.42 -8.81
N LEU A 116 -6.28 -6.36 -9.65
CA LEU A 116 -5.68 -7.51 -10.33
C LEU A 116 -4.32 -7.89 -9.73
N ILE A 117 -3.63 -6.89 -9.17
CA ILE A 117 -2.27 -6.99 -8.65
C ILE A 117 -2.29 -6.63 -7.16
N SER A 118 -1.31 -7.11 -6.39
CA SER A 118 -1.14 -6.69 -4.99
C SER A 118 -0.95 -5.17 -4.86
N ASN A 119 -1.46 -4.57 -3.78
CA ASN A 119 -1.37 -3.12 -3.52
C ASN A 119 0.07 -2.62 -3.65
N THR A 120 1.02 -3.35 -3.09
CA THR A 120 2.43 -2.97 -3.10
C THR A 120 3.05 -3.01 -4.49
N ALA A 121 2.75 -4.06 -5.28
CA ALA A 121 3.27 -4.14 -6.65
C ALA A 121 2.64 -3.08 -7.56
N THR A 122 1.35 -2.79 -7.39
CA THR A 122 0.68 -1.70 -8.11
C THR A 122 1.32 -0.36 -7.82
N ALA A 123 1.54 -0.02 -6.54
CA ALA A 123 2.20 1.22 -6.16
C ALA A 123 3.62 1.33 -6.74
N LEU A 124 4.41 0.24 -6.71
CA LEU A 124 5.77 0.23 -7.25
C LEU A 124 5.84 0.40 -8.77
N ILE A 125 4.86 -0.12 -9.51
CA ILE A 125 4.79 0.02 -10.98
C ILE A 125 4.32 1.42 -11.37
N ILE A 126 3.32 1.97 -10.68
CA ILE A 126 2.72 3.26 -11.03
C ILE A 126 3.57 4.44 -10.54
N ALA A 127 4.29 4.32 -9.43
CA ALA A 127 5.14 5.38 -8.87
C ALA A 127 6.10 6.03 -9.89
N PRO A 128 6.90 5.29 -10.69
CA PRO A 128 7.76 5.93 -11.69
C PRO A 128 6.98 6.70 -12.75
N ILE A 129 5.81 6.20 -13.18
CA ILE A 129 4.93 6.88 -14.15
C ILE A 129 4.40 8.18 -13.52
N ALA A 130 3.98 8.13 -12.26
CA ALA A 130 3.50 9.29 -11.50
C ALA A 130 4.54 10.41 -11.42
N ILE A 131 5.81 10.02 -11.21
CA ILE A 131 6.95 10.94 -11.17
C ILE A 131 7.19 11.56 -12.54
N SER A 132 7.23 10.75 -13.61
CA SER A 132 7.39 11.26 -14.98
C SER A 132 6.27 12.24 -15.37
N VAL A 133 5.01 11.91 -15.07
CA VAL A 133 3.84 12.78 -15.30
C VAL A 133 3.99 14.13 -14.59
N ALA A 134 4.41 14.11 -13.32
CA ALA A 134 4.57 15.34 -12.56
C ALA A 134 5.68 16.23 -13.14
N TYR A 135 6.81 15.65 -13.54
CA TYR A 135 7.91 16.38 -14.17
C TYR A 135 7.54 16.93 -15.54
N GLU A 136 6.79 16.18 -16.34
CA GLU A 136 6.30 16.63 -17.64
C GLU A 136 5.34 17.82 -17.51
N MET A 137 4.52 17.85 -16.47
CA MET A 137 3.65 18.99 -16.16
C MET A 137 4.36 20.13 -15.41
N GLY A 138 5.61 19.97 -15.00
CA GLY A 138 6.35 20.96 -14.23
C GLY A 138 5.82 21.19 -12.81
N VAL A 139 5.19 20.19 -12.20
CA VAL A 139 4.59 20.24 -10.85
C VAL A 139 5.27 19.27 -9.89
N SER A 140 4.99 19.40 -8.60
CA SER A 140 5.49 18.51 -7.56
C SER A 140 5.00 17.05 -7.77
N PRO A 141 5.90 16.05 -7.68
CA PRO A 141 5.51 14.63 -7.76
C PRO A 141 4.78 14.13 -6.50
N LEU A 142 4.87 14.87 -5.40
CA LEU A 142 4.36 14.46 -4.11
C LEU A 142 2.83 14.20 -4.10
N PRO A 143 1.95 15.09 -4.61
CA PRO A 143 0.52 14.80 -4.73
C PRO A 143 0.21 13.54 -5.55
N PHE A 144 0.92 13.34 -6.66
CA PHE A 144 0.71 12.15 -7.50
C PHE A 144 1.08 10.86 -6.78
N LEU A 145 2.23 10.85 -6.10
CA LEU A 145 2.67 9.69 -5.31
C LEU A 145 1.70 9.39 -4.17
N MET A 146 1.20 10.41 -3.47
CA MET A 146 0.23 10.23 -2.38
C MET A 146 -1.13 9.76 -2.90
N ALA A 147 -1.60 10.27 -4.04
CA ALA A 147 -2.82 9.82 -4.68
C ALA A 147 -2.73 8.36 -5.14
N VAL A 148 -1.59 7.96 -5.74
CA VAL A 148 -1.29 6.58 -6.09
C VAL A 148 -1.25 5.69 -4.85
N ALA A 149 -0.64 6.13 -3.75
CA ALA A 149 -0.60 5.38 -2.50
C ALA A 149 -2.01 5.13 -1.92
N VAL A 150 -2.88 6.14 -1.93
CA VAL A 150 -4.27 6.01 -1.51
C VAL A 150 -5.05 5.09 -2.46
N ALA A 151 -4.95 5.30 -3.78
CA ALA A 151 -5.68 4.50 -4.76
C ALA A 151 -5.22 3.03 -4.79
N ALA A 152 -3.92 2.77 -4.66
CA ALA A 152 -3.37 1.40 -4.58
C ALA A 152 -3.81 0.66 -3.32
N ALA A 153 -4.14 1.38 -2.24
CA ALA A 153 -4.71 0.77 -1.04
C ALA A 153 -6.18 0.36 -1.21
N ALA A 154 -6.87 0.84 -2.25
CA ALA A 154 -8.30 0.60 -2.52
C ALA A 154 -8.59 -0.75 -3.20
N ALA A 155 -7.88 -1.80 -2.85
CA ALA A 155 -7.99 -3.15 -3.42
C ALA A 155 -9.15 -3.97 -2.81
N VAL A 156 -10.37 -3.44 -2.95
CA VAL A 156 -11.57 -3.95 -2.27
C VAL A 156 -12.66 -4.47 -3.19
N LEU A 157 -12.52 -4.31 -4.52
CA LEU A 157 -13.54 -4.71 -5.49
C LEU A 157 -13.50 -6.20 -5.83
N THR A 158 -12.37 -6.87 -5.60
CA THR A 158 -12.23 -8.31 -5.87
C THR A 158 -11.68 -9.04 -4.64
N PRO A 159 -12.07 -10.31 -4.44
CA PRO A 159 -11.52 -11.11 -3.36
C PRO A 159 -10.04 -11.45 -3.58
N VAL A 160 -9.58 -11.51 -4.84
CA VAL A 160 -8.21 -11.91 -5.19
C VAL A 160 -7.20 -10.81 -4.89
N ALA A 161 -7.63 -9.55 -4.82
CA ALA A 161 -6.73 -8.41 -4.68
C ALA A 161 -5.91 -8.41 -3.38
N THR A 162 -6.44 -8.95 -2.28
CA THR A 162 -5.71 -9.07 -1.00
C THR A 162 -6.03 -10.39 -0.30
N PRO A 163 -5.03 -11.11 0.27
CA PRO A 163 -5.28 -12.37 0.99
C PRO A 163 -6.31 -12.26 2.12
N GLY A 164 -6.38 -11.09 2.78
CA GLY A 164 -7.40 -10.80 3.80
C GLY A 164 -8.83 -10.92 3.28
N ASN A 165 -9.09 -10.48 2.05
CA ASN A 165 -10.41 -10.60 1.41
C ASN A 165 -10.76 -12.09 1.20
N LEU A 166 -9.82 -12.90 0.69
CA LEU A 166 -10.03 -14.36 0.59
C LEU A 166 -10.27 -15.02 1.94
N MET A 167 -9.55 -14.61 2.98
CA MET A 167 -9.70 -15.18 4.34
C MET A 167 -11.07 -14.93 4.95
N ILE A 168 -11.69 -13.78 4.69
CA ILE A 168 -13.03 -13.46 5.21
C ILE A 168 -14.16 -13.96 4.30
N MET A 169 -13.88 -14.23 3.02
CA MET A 169 -14.90 -14.63 2.05
C MET A 169 -15.67 -15.87 2.51
N ALA A 170 -14.98 -16.93 2.95
CA ALA A 170 -15.62 -18.17 3.38
C ALA A 170 -16.40 -18.02 4.71
N PRO A 171 -15.82 -17.43 5.79
CA PRO A 171 -16.53 -17.21 7.05
C PRO A 171 -17.69 -16.22 6.96
N ALA A 172 -17.62 -15.24 6.06
CA ALA A 172 -18.68 -14.25 5.85
C ALA A 172 -19.77 -14.74 4.88
N GLY A 173 -19.61 -15.92 4.26
CA GLY A 173 -20.56 -16.44 3.28
C GLY A 173 -20.65 -15.60 2.00
N LEU A 174 -19.60 -14.82 1.67
CA LEU A 174 -19.58 -13.94 0.51
C LEU A 174 -19.24 -14.72 -0.75
N GLN A 175 -19.93 -14.44 -1.86
CA GLN A 175 -19.55 -14.91 -3.18
C GLN A 175 -18.67 -13.88 -3.89
N PHE A 176 -17.94 -14.30 -4.94
CA PHE A 176 -17.06 -13.39 -5.70
C PHE A 176 -17.84 -12.16 -6.22
N GLY A 177 -19.08 -12.39 -6.70
CA GLY A 177 -19.98 -11.35 -7.20
C GLY A 177 -20.55 -10.40 -6.14
N ASP A 178 -20.29 -10.62 -4.85
CA ASP A 178 -20.71 -9.68 -3.80
C ASP A 178 -19.64 -8.62 -3.53
N TYR A 179 -18.37 -8.91 -3.82
CA TYR A 179 -17.25 -8.00 -3.57
C TYR A 179 -17.37 -6.68 -4.33
N TRP A 180 -17.80 -6.70 -5.60
CA TRP A 180 -17.90 -5.45 -6.35
C TRP A 180 -19.01 -4.54 -5.81
N LYS A 181 -20.11 -5.09 -5.26
CA LYS A 181 -21.24 -4.32 -4.74
C LYS A 181 -20.86 -3.51 -3.50
N PHE A 182 -20.06 -4.11 -2.61
CA PHE A 182 -19.57 -3.46 -1.40
C PHE A 182 -18.26 -2.71 -1.62
N GLY A 183 -17.41 -3.25 -2.49
CA GLY A 183 -16.11 -2.69 -2.82
C GLY A 183 -16.19 -1.43 -3.67
N LEU A 184 -17.17 -1.30 -4.57
CA LEU A 184 -17.30 -0.11 -5.42
C LEU A 184 -17.58 1.17 -4.62
N PRO A 185 -18.56 1.22 -3.69
CA PRO A 185 -18.73 2.39 -2.83
C PRO A 185 -17.47 2.77 -2.05
N VAL A 186 -16.78 1.77 -1.49
CA VAL A 186 -15.54 2.00 -0.72
C VAL A 186 -14.41 2.49 -1.66
N GLY A 187 -14.25 1.88 -2.82
CA GLY A 187 -13.28 2.28 -3.84
C GLY A 187 -13.52 3.71 -4.32
N LEU A 188 -14.78 4.11 -4.51
CA LEU A 188 -15.15 5.48 -4.86
C LEU A 188 -14.82 6.48 -3.73
N VAL A 189 -14.94 6.09 -2.47
CA VAL A 189 -14.50 6.93 -1.35
C VAL A 189 -12.99 7.11 -1.38
N PHE A 190 -12.22 6.03 -1.57
CA PHE A 190 -10.76 6.12 -1.69
C PHE A 190 -10.34 6.96 -2.90
N PHE A 191 -11.02 6.81 -4.03
CA PHE A 191 -10.82 7.62 -5.21
C PHE A 191 -11.12 9.10 -4.95
N GLY A 192 -12.25 9.39 -4.28
CA GLY A 192 -12.61 10.74 -3.86
C GLY A 192 -11.57 11.36 -2.93
N VAL A 193 -11.04 10.58 -1.97
CA VAL A 193 -9.95 11.03 -1.08
C VAL A 193 -8.68 11.32 -1.89
N ALA A 194 -8.31 10.42 -2.82
CA ALA A 194 -7.14 10.59 -3.67
C ALA A 194 -7.25 11.84 -4.55
N VAL A 195 -8.43 12.14 -5.10
CA VAL A 195 -8.61 13.26 -6.04
C VAL A 195 -8.90 14.59 -5.35
N LEU A 196 -9.66 14.59 -4.25
CA LEU A 196 -10.12 15.82 -3.61
C LEU A 196 -9.28 16.21 -2.40
N LEU A 197 -8.94 15.25 -1.54
CA LEU A 197 -8.27 15.55 -0.27
C LEU A 197 -6.75 15.62 -0.43
N VAL A 198 -6.15 14.74 -1.23
CA VAL A 198 -4.69 14.72 -1.42
C VAL A 198 -4.17 16.05 -1.96
N PRO A 199 -4.73 16.68 -3.01
CA PRO A 199 -4.21 17.97 -3.50
C PRO A 199 -4.36 19.12 -2.51
N VAL A 200 -5.31 19.02 -1.57
CA VAL A 200 -5.51 20.03 -0.51
C VAL A 200 -4.43 19.92 0.56
N ILE A 201 -4.02 18.69 0.90
CA ILE A 201 -2.95 18.44 1.88
C ILE A 201 -1.57 18.63 1.23
N PHE A 202 -1.44 18.22 -0.02
CA PHE A 202 -0.21 18.21 -0.80
C PHE A 202 -0.44 18.98 -2.11
N PRO A 203 -0.16 20.29 -2.15
CA PRO A 203 -0.36 21.07 -3.35
C PRO A 203 0.60 20.66 -4.48
N PHE A 204 0.15 20.87 -5.72
CA PHE A 204 0.92 20.69 -6.95
C PHE A 204 2.11 21.63 -7.04
#